data_AF-A0A1I5GIF3-F1
#
_entry.id   AF-A0A1I5GIF3-F1
#
_cell.length_a   1.000
_cell.length_b   1.000
_cell.length_c   1.000
_cell.angle_alpha   90.00
_cell.angle_beta   90.00
_cell.angle_gamma   90.00
#
_symmetry.space_group_name_H-M   'P 1'
#
loop_
_entity.id
_entity.type
_entity.pdbx_description
1 polymer ?
#
loop_
_entity_poly.entity_id
_entity_poly.type
_entity_poly.pdbx_seq_one_letter_code
_entity_poly.pdbx_strand_id
1 'polypeptide(L)'
;MKKYLLILGLLAVTNIFAQNKNTVYNYDYNYANKMSRLWIDFDIIAEYDFLEHKLFHKDFTLKDGYIFKNTNDSLIEIGFYNTEQFVVNREVYEMKYPAAGRIAIRKKGDKTWLRVNTKQTTVSFIESAENIPEMVQFWAITTALQREFFHRERRLYQKATSTNITVKTETSL
;
A
#
# COMPACT_ATOMS: atom_id res chain seq x y z
N MET A 1 -37.44 -32.02 -5.77
CA MET A 1 -36.88 -30.66 -5.92
C MET A 1 -35.65 -30.46 -5.00
N LYS A 2 -34.54 -31.18 -5.23
CA LYS A 2 -33.30 -31.05 -4.41
C LYS A 2 -32.00 -30.99 -5.22
N LYS A 3 -32.05 -31.24 -6.54
CA LYS A 3 -30.86 -31.25 -7.41
C LYS A 3 -30.45 -29.86 -7.94
N TYR A 4 -31.36 -28.89 -7.96
CA TYR A 4 -31.08 -27.54 -8.48
C TYR A 4 -30.49 -26.56 -7.44
N LEU A 5 -30.65 -26.84 -6.14
CA LEU A 5 -30.07 -26.00 -5.08
C LEU A 5 -28.55 -26.14 -4.99
N LEU A 6 -28.01 -27.32 -5.29
CA LEU A 6 -26.56 -27.56 -5.24
C LEU A 6 -25.81 -26.84 -6.37
N ILE A 7 -26.44 -26.70 -7.54
CA ILE A 7 -25.84 -26.06 -8.72
C ILE A 7 -25.81 -24.53 -8.57
N LEU A 8 -26.86 -23.94 -7.97
CA LEU A 8 -26.87 -22.51 -7.62
C LEU A 8 -25.83 -22.17 -6.54
N GLY A 9 -25.61 -23.07 -5.58
CA GLY A 9 -24.56 -22.93 -4.57
C GLY A 9 -23.16 -22.95 -5.19
N LEU A 10 -22.88 -23.88 -6.12
CA LEU A 10 -21.57 -23.95 -6.79
C LEU A 10 -21.29 -22.72 -7.67
N LEU A 11 -22.29 -22.23 -8.41
CA LEU A 11 -22.15 -21.03 -9.25
C LEU A 11 -21.94 -19.75 -8.42
N ALA A 12 -22.52 -19.67 -7.22
CA ALA A 12 -22.28 -18.57 -6.30
C ALA A 12 -20.84 -18.58 -5.76
N VAL A 13 -20.29 -19.75 -5.42
CA VAL A 13 -18.91 -19.86 -4.90
C VAL A 13 -17.88 -19.61 -6.00
N THR A 14 -18.11 -20.06 -7.25
CA THR A 14 -17.18 -19.77 -8.36
C THR A 14 -17.20 -18.30 -8.81
N ASN A 15 -18.33 -17.59 -8.66
CA ASN A 15 -18.41 -16.16 -8.98
C ASN A 15 -17.77 -15.25 -7.91
N ILE A 16 -17.69 -15.68 -6.66
CA ILE A 16 -17.02 -14.90 -5.59
C ILE A 16 -15.50 -14.88 -5.80
N PHE A 17 -14.91 -15.98 -6.33
CA PHE A 17 -13.48 -16.01 -6.68
C PHE A 17 -13.16 -15.36 -8.04
N ALA A 18 -14.15 -15.17 -8.92
CA ALA A 18 -13.96 -14.57 -10.24
C ALA A 18 -14.03 -13.03 -10.27
N GLN A 19 -14.25 -12.36 -9.13
CA GLN A 19 -14.58 -10.92 -9.09
C GLN A 19 -13.48 -9.97 -8.64
N ASN A 20 -12.26 -10.43 -8.37
CA ASN A 20 -11.14 -9.51 -8.13
C ASN A 20 -9.97 -9.82 -9.06
N LYS A 21 -9.92 -9.13 -10.20
CA LYS A 21 -8.70 -9.02 -11.01
C LYS A 21 -7.57 -8.28 -10.28
N ASN A 22 -7.88 -7.62 -9.17
CA ASN A 22 -6.92 -6.80 -8.46
C ASN A 22 -6.23 -7.61 -7.36
N THR A 23 -4.90 -7.64 -7.41
CA THR A 23 -4.06 -8.21 -6.36
C THR A 23 -4.35 -7.51 -5.03
N VAL A 24 -4.63 -8.30 -3.99
CA VAL A 24 -4.81 -7.83 -2.63
C VAL A 24 -3.57 -8.21 -1.84
N TYR A 25 -2.87 -7.20 -1.34
CA TYR A 25 -1.69 -7.38 -0.50
C TYR A 25 -2.11 -7.31 0.95
N ASN A 26 -1.68 -8.28 1.75
CA ASN A 26 -1.75 -8.17 3.19
C ASN A 26 -0.55 -7.37 3.70
N TYR A 27 -0.72 -6.66 4.80
CA TYR A 27 0.37 -5.98 5.46
C TYR A 27 0.23 -5.98 6.98
N ASP A 28 1.37 -5.92 7.65
CA ASP A 28 1.49 -5.70 9.09
C ASP A 28 2.59 -4.67 9.35
N TYR A 29 2.35 -3.85 10.36
CA TYR A 29 3.23 -2.78 10.77
C TYR A 29 3.76 -3.03 12.17
N ASN A 30 5.08 -3.26 12.23
CA ASN A 30 5.76 -3.39 13.50
C ASN A 30 6.11 -1.99 14.02
N TYR A 31 5.39 -1.58 15.07
CA TYR A 31 5.56 -0.29 15.71
C TYR A 31 6.92 -0.10 16.39
N ALA A 32 7.58 -1.18 16.81
CA ALA A 32 8.84 -1.10 17.55
C ALA A 32 10.02 -0.75 16.63
N ASN A 33 10.11 -1.39 15.46
CA ASN A 33 11.16 -1.13 14.48
C ASN A 33 10.72 -0.25 13.30
N LYS A 34 9.44 0.16 13.27
CA LYS A 34 8.86 1.00 12.22
C LYS A 34 9.04 0.37 10.83
N MET A 35 8.81 -0.94 10.70
CA MET A 35 8.81 -1.66 9.43
C MET A 35 7.42 -2.16 9.06
N SER A 36 7.10 -2.15 7.76
CA SER A 36 5.92 -2.83 7.21
C SER A 36 6.34 -3.95 6.28
N ARG A 37 5.70 -5.11 6.40
CA ARG A 37 5.87 -6.22 5.46
C ARG A 37 4.62 -6.35 4.60
N LEU A 38 4.81 -6.62 3.32
CA LEU A 38 3.73 -6.88 2.38
C LEU A 38 3.83 -8.32 1.89
N TRP A 39 2.73 -9.07 1.95
CA TRP A 39 2.70 -10.47 1.52
C TRP A 39 1.42 -10.84 0.77
N ILE A 40 1.54 -11.87 -0.06
CA ILE A 40 0.45 -12.56 -0.76
C ILE A 40 0.60 -14.03 -0.42
N ASP A 41 -0.48 -14.70 -0.02
CA ASP A 41 -0.49 -16.16 0.24
C ASP A 41 0.68 -16.66 1.10
N PHE A 42 1.04 -15.89 2.13
CA PHE A 42 2.16 -16.11 3.08
C PHE A 42 3.58 -15.81 2.57
N ASP A 43 3.75 -15.44 1.30
CA ASP A 43 5.02 -15.03 0.73
C ASP A 43 5.25 -13.52 0.89
N ILE A 44 6.29 -13.13 1.62
CA ILE A 44 6.72 -11.73 1.74
C ILE A 44 7.23 -11.28 0.37
N ILE A 45 6.55 -10.32 -0.22
CA ILE A 45 6.88 -9.77 -1.54
C ILE A 45 7.76 -8.53 -1.40
N ALA A 46 7.48 -7.70 -0.38
CA ALA A 46 8.24 -6.49 -0.13
C ALA A 46 8.29 -6.13 1.36
N GLU A 47 9.35 -5.43 1.74
CA GLU A 47 9.51 -4.85 3.08
C GLU A 47 9.77 -3.34 2.95
N TYR A 48 9.12 -2.54 3.77
CA TYR A 48 9.30 -1.09 3.81
C TYR A 48 9.79 -0.67 5.19
N ASP A 49 10.99 -0.10 5.22
CA ASP A 49 11.59 0.54 6.38
C ASP A 49 11.23 2.03 6.37
N PHE A 50 10.46 2.46 7.38
CA PHE A 50 10.02 3.85 7.48
C PHE A 50 11.08 4.80 8.00
N LEU A 51 12.09 4.29 8.71
CA LEU A 51 13.20 5.10 9.24
C LEU A 51 14.21 5.41 8.13
N GLU A 52 14.51 4.41 7.30
CA GLU A 52 15.41 4.56 6.16
C GLU A 52 14.73 5.05 4.88
N HIS A 53 13.39 5.21 4.89
CA HIS A 53 12.60 5.50 3.69
C HIS A 53 12.92 4.55 2.53
N LYS A 54 13.05 3.26 2.87
CA LYS A 54 13.59 2.24 1.97
C LYS A 54 12.57 1.14 1.75
N LEU A 55 12.18 0.95 0.49
CA LEU A 55 11.42 -0.23 0.05
C LEU A 55 12.38 -1.25 -0.54
N PHE A 56 12.34 -2.46 -0.02
CA PHE A 56 13.03 -3.62 -0.56
C PHE A 56 12.04 -4.59 -1.20
N HIS A 57 12.22 -4.85 -2.49
CA HIS A 57 11.59 -5.92 -3.26
C HIS A 57 12.70 -6.82 -3.80
N LYS A 58 12.40 -8.09 -4.16
CA LYS A 58 13.43 -9.00 -4.70
C LYS A 58 14.15 -8.42 -5.93
N ASP A 59 13.42 -7.75 -6.82
CA ASP A 59 13.94 -7.28 -8.12
C ASP A 59 14.38 -5.81 -8.12
N PHE A 60 13.98 -5.02 -7.13
CA PHE A 60 14.27 -3.59 -7.07
C PHE A 60 14.27 -3.03 -5.65
N THR A 61 14.92 -1.90 -5.48
CA THR A 61 14.95 -1.14 -4.22
C THR A 61 14.57 0.31 -4.50
N LEU A 62 13.68 0.88 -3.69
CA LEU A 62 13.42 2.33 -3.68
C LEU A 62 14.07 2.91 -2.43
N LYS A 63 14.98 3.86 -2.59
CA LYS A 63 15.69 4.48 -1.46
C LYS A 63 16.08 5.91 -1.79
N ASP A 64 15.86 6.82 -0.84
CA ASP A 64 16.30 8.23 -0.92
C ASP A 64 15.84 8.95 -2.20
N GLY A 65 14.68 8.58 -2.75
CA GLY A 65 14.16 9.15 -4.01
C GLY A 65 14.74 8.53 -5.28
N TYR A 66 15.58 7.50 -5.16
CA TYR A 66 16.17 6.77 -6.28
C TYR A 66 15.62 5.35 -6.42
N ILE A 67 15.57 4.87 -7.66
CA ILE A 67 15.08 3.54 -8.03
C ILE A 67 16.29 2.72 -8.47
N PHE A 68 16.51 1.60 -7.79
CA PHE A 68 17.59 0.67 -8.12
C PHE A 68 17.01 -0.65 -8.59
N LYS A 69 17.55 -1.20 -9.69
CA LYS A 69 17.34 -2.60 -10.06
C LYS A 69 18.32 -3.47 -9.28
N ASN A 70 17.81 -4.50 -8.63
CA ASN A 70 18.65 -5.47 -7.94
C ASN A 70 19.21 -6.45 -8.98
N THR A 71 20.53 -6.54 -9.05
CA THR A 71 21.26 -7.55 -9.83
C THR A 71 22.11 -8.37 -8.87
N ASN A 72 22.56 -9.56 -9.29
CA ASN A 72 23.21 -10.54 -8.41
C ASN A 72 24.30 -9.95 -7.49
N ASP A 73 25.07 -8.96 -7.96
CA ASP A 73 26.17 -8.37 -7.20
C ASP A 73 26.13 -6.82 -7.13
N SER A 74 25.08 -6.17 -7.64
CA SER A 74 25.04 -4.70 -7.67
C SER A 74 23.63 -4.09 -7.72
N LEU A 75 23.54 -2.84 -7.24
CA LEU A 75 22.39 -1.98 -7.44
C LEU A 75 22.65 -1.05 -8.62
N ILE A 76 21.82 -1.15 -9.65
CA ILE A 76 21.90 -0.27 -10.82
C ILE A 76 20.81 0.78 -10.70
N GLU A 77 21.17 2.07 -10.64
CA GLU A 77 20.18 3.15 -10.69
C GLU A 77 19.48 3.14 -12.05
N ILE A 78 18.14 3.12 -12.03
CA ILE A 78 17.29 3.06 -13.22
C ILE A 78 16.27 4.20 -13.29
N GLY A 79 16.23 5.04 -12.27
CA GLY A 79 15.28 6.15 -12.21
C GLY A 79 15.20 6.82 -10.84
N PHE A 80 14.21 7.69 -10.70
CA PHE A 80 13.94 8.44 -9.48
C PHE A 80 12.45 8.56 -9.22
N TYR A 81 12.08 8.85 -7.97
CA TYR A 81 10.72 9.09 -7.55
C TYR A 81 10.66 10.16 -6.46
N ASN A 82 9.52 10.82 -6.37
CA ASN A 82 9.19 11.71 -5.27
C ASN A 82 7.71 11.53 -4.88
N THR A 83 7.10 12.51 -4.23
CA THR A 83 5.69 12.46 -3.82
C THR A 83 4.70 12.71 -4.95
N GLU A 84 5.15 13.13 -6.13
CA GLU A 84 4.31 13.52 -7.27
C GLU A 84 4.58 12.68 -8.52
N GLN A 85 5.82 12.22 -8.70
CA GLN A 85 6.27 11.58 -9.92
C GLN A 85 7.16 10.38 -9.64
N PHE A 86 7.06 9.39 -10.53
CA PHE A 86 7.94 8.24 -10.60
C PHE A 86 8.42 8.10 -12.04
N VAL A 87 9.74 8.15 -12.23
CA VAL A 87 10.37 8.18 -13.55
C VAL A 87 11.33 7.02 -13.67
N VAL A 88 11.04 6.10 -14.58
CA VAL A 88 11.86 4.92 -14.85
C VAL A 88 11.80 4.58 -16.34
N ASN A 89 12.89 4.13 -16.93
CA ASN A 89 12.90 3.65 -18.33
C ASN A 89 12.29 4.64 -19.35
N ARG A 90 12.51 5.96 -19.16
CA ARG A 90 11.92 7.04 -19.98
C ARG A 90 10.40 7.17 -19.90
N GLU A 91 9.76 6.46 -18.97
CA GLU A 91 8.35 6.59 -18.67
C GLU A 91 8.17 7.43 -17.41
N VAL A 92 7.11 8.23 -17.39
CA VAL A 92 6.75 9.08 -16.25
C VAL A 92 5.38 8.64 -15.76
N TYR A 93 5.28 8.44 -14.46
CA TYR A 93 4.04 8.17 -13.75
C TYR A 93 3.78 9.30 -12.77
N GLU A 94 2.52 9.66 -12.60
CA GLU A 94 2.07 10.77 -11.77
C GLU A 94 1.24 10.26 -10.60
N MET A 95 1.35 10.89 -9.44
CA MET A 95 0.57 10.60 -8.25
C MET A 95 -0.26 11.81 -7.82
N LYS A 96 -1.46 11.54 -7.29
CA LYS A 96 -2.29 12.52 -6.58
C LYS A 96 -2.90 11.94 -5.31
N TYR A 97 -3.48 12.82 -4.49
CA TYR A 97 -3.96 12.51 -3.15
C TYR A 97 -5.46 12.84 -2.95
N PRO A 98 -6.40 11.95 -3.33
CA PRO A 98 -7.83 12.27 -3.35
C PRO A 98 -8.51 12.43 -1.97
N ALA A 99 -8.01 11.77 -0.91
CA ALA A 99 -8.51 11.87 0.48
C ALA A 99 -7.53 11.21 1.47
N ALA A 100 -7.93 11.03 2.74
CA ALA A 100 -7.14 10.29 3.74
C ALA A 100 -6.96 8.81 3.33
N GLY A 101 -5.73 8.29 3.47
CA GLY A 101 -5.35 6.90 3.11
C GLY A 101 -5.40 6.56 1.61
N ARG A 102 -6.08 7.39 0.79
CA ARG A 102 -6.19 7.22 -0.66
C ARG A 102 -5.08 7.95 -1.39
N ILE A 103 -4.53 7.27 -2.37
CA ILE A 103 -3.73 7.86 -3.43
C ILE A 103 -4.27 7.39 -4.78
N ALA A 104 -3.86 8.07 -5.85
CA ALA A 104 -4.10 7.58 -7.19
C ALA A 104 -2.87 7.82 -8.06
N ILE A 105 -2.57 6.87 -8.93
CA ILE A 105 -1.48 6.97 -9.89
C ILE A 105 -2.00 6.86 -11.33
N ARG A 106 -1.22 7.34 -12.28
CA ARG A 106 -1.42 7.09 -13.71
C ARG A 106 -0.10 7.17 -14.46
N LYS A 107 -0.02 6.61 -15.65
CA LYS A 107 1.04 6.97 -16.61
C LYS A 107 0.78 8.39 -17.13
N LYS A 108 1.83 9.19 -17.28
CA LYS A 108 1.71 10.55 -17.82
C LYS A 108 1.13 10.49 -19.23
N GLY A 109 0.04 11.23 -19.45
CA GLY A 109 -0.74 11.21 -20.70
C GLY A 109 -2.01 10.37 -20.63
N ASP A 110 -2.12 9.44 -19.67
CA ASP A 110 -3.34 8.66 -19.49
C ASP A 110 -4.46 9.49 -18.87
N LYS A 111 -5.69 9.20 -19.28
CA LYS A 111 -6.90 9.84 -18.74
C LYS A 111 -7.33 9.22 -17.41
N THR A 112 -7.11 7.91 -17.26
CA THR A 112 -7.59 7.13 -16.13
C THR A 112 -6.61 7.19 -14.97
N TRP A 113 -7.14 7.39 -13.76
CA TRP A 113 -6.39 7.31 -12.52
C TRP A 113 -6.69 5.99 -11.83
N LEU A 114 -5.65 5.27 -11.43
CA LEU A 114 -5.72 4.02 -10.69
C LEU A 114 -5.55 4.32 -9.21
N ARG A 115 -6.58 4.07 -8.42
CA ARG A 115 -6.66 4.40 -7.01
C ARG A 115 -6.23 3.22 -6.17
N VAL A 116 -5.50 3.54 -5.10
CA VAL A 116 -5.16 2.57 -4.05
C VAL A 116 -6.15 2.73 -2.90
N ASN A 117 -6.66 1.60 -2.43
CA ASN A 117 -7.50 1.50 -1.26
C ASN A 117 -6.78 0.73 -0.16
N THR A 118 -6.73 1.32 1.03
CA THR A 118 -6.22 0.69 2.25
C THR A 118 -7.39 0.32 3.16
N LYS A 119 -7.33 -0.87 3.75
CA LYS A 119 -8.17 -1.31 4.86
C LYS A 119 -7.24 -1.82 5.96
N GLN A 120 -7.76 -2.01 7.18
CA GLN A 120 -7.00 -2.30 8.41
C GLN A 120 -5.68 -3.07 8.23
N THR A 121 -5.72 -4.19 7.52
CA THR A 121 -4.59 -5.11 7.28
C THR A 121 -4.35 -5.42 5.79
N THR A 122 -5.05 -4.72 4.88
CA THR A 122 -4.96 -5.03 3.44
C THR A 122 -4.85 -3.78 2.60
N VAL A 123 -4.14 -3.86 1.48
CA VAL A 123 -4.02 -2.79 0.50
C VAL A 123 -4.18 -3.36 -0.91
N SER A 124 -4.92 -2.65 -1.76
CA SER A 124 -5.18 -3.10 -3.13
C SER A 124 -5.49 -1.92 -4.04
N PHE A 125 -5.39 -2.13 -5.36
CA PHE A 125 -5.95 -1.19 -6.32
C PHE A 125 -7.47 -1.37 -6.45
N ILE A 126 -8.18 -0.27 -6.72
CA ILE A 126 -9.62 -0.27 -7.01
C ILE A 126 -9.86 -0.63 -8.48
N GLU A 127 -9.06 -0.04 -9.37
CA GLU A 127 -9.00 -0.35 -10.80
C GLU A 127 -7.91 -1.39 -11.09
N SER A 128 -7.96 -2.05 -12.26
CA SER A 128 -6.90 -2.99 -12.66
C SER A 128 -5.56 -2.25 -12.85
N ALA A 129 -4.50 -2.80 -12.25
CA ALA A 129 -3.14 -2.29 -12.33
C ALA A 129 -2.23 -3.13 -13.24
N GLU A 130 -2.77 -4.08 -14.01
CA GLU A 130 -2.02 -5.02 -14.85
C GLU A 130 -1.07 -4.33 -15.85
N ASN A 131 -1.43 -3.13 -16.32
CA ASN A 131 -0.65 -2.37 -17.29
C ASN A 131 0.38 -1.42 -16.66
N ILE A 132 0.50 -1.43 -15.34
CA ILE A 132 1.46 -0.59 -14.60
C ILE A 132 2.63 -1.46 -14.14
N PRO A 133 3.89 -1.03 -14.35
CA PRO A 133 5.05 -1.75 -13.84
C PRO A 133 4.95 -1.97 -12.33
N GLU A 134 5.34 -3.16 -11.88
CA GLU A 134 5.25 -3.58 -10.48
C GLU A 134 5.91 -2.58 -9.51
N MET A 135 7.07 -2.03 -9.87
CA MET A 135 7.74 -0.99 -9.05
C MET A 135 6.89 0.26 -8.82
N VAL A 136 6.09 0.67 -9.82
CA VAL A 136 5.19 1.83 -9.71
C VAL A 136 3.99 1.43 -8.84
N GLN A 137 3.51 0.19 -8.97
CA GLN A 137 2.46 -0.33 -8.10
C GLN A 137 2.89 -0.32 -6.63
N PHE A 138 4.10 -0.78 -6.34
CA PHE A 138 4.65 -0.78 -4.98
C PHE A 138 4.92 0.62 -4.45
N TRP A 139 5.46 1.54 -5.26
CA TRP A 139 5.58 2.95 -4.88
C TRP A 139 4.23 3.56 -4.45
N ALA A 140 3.17 3.24 -5.19
CA ALA A 140 1.83 3.67 -4.84
C ALA A 140 1.37 3.02 -3.52
N ILE A 141 1.47 1.70 -3.41
CA ILE A 141 1.03 0.97 -2.22
C ILE A 141 1.74 1.47 -0.95
N THR A 142 3.07 1.59 -0.98
CA THR A 142 3.85 2.05 0.18
C THR A 142 3.48 3.48 0.58
N THR A 143 3.28 4.36 -0.40
CA THR A 143 2.82 5.74 -0.14
C THR A 143 1.43 5.76 0.50
N ALA A 144 0.52 4.87 0.08
CA ALA A 144 -0.80 4.73 0.69
C ALA A 144 -0.71 4.27 2.15
N LEU A 145 0.13 3.27 2.42
CA LEU A 145 0.38 2.75 3.76
C LEU A 145 1.00 3.80 4.68
N GLN A 146 1.98 4.57 4.19
CA GLN A 146 2.60 5.64 4.99
C GLN A 146 1.60 6.70 5.43
N ARG A 147 0.69 7.13 4.55
CA ARG A 147 -0.39 8.05 4.91
C ARG A 147 -1.33 7.45 5.95
N GLU A 148 -1.67 6.17 5.80
CA GLU A 148 -2.55 5.47 6.72
C GLU A 148 -1.92 5.34 8.12
N PHE A 149 -0.64 4.98 8.21
CA PHE A 149 0.07 4.89 9.49
C PHE A 149 0.23 6.25 10.16
N PHE A 150 0.63 7.28 9.42
CA PHE A 150 0.73 8.64 9.97
C PHE A 150 -0.61 9.11 10.56
N HIS A 151 -1.71 8.82 9.87
CA HIS A 151 -3.04 9.14 10.35
C HIS A 151 -3.47 8.31 11.57
N ARG A 152 -3.13 7.01 11.62
CA ARG A 152 -3.37 6.15 12.79
C ARG A 152 -2.57 6.60 14.01
N GLU A 153 -1.27 6.87 13.84
CA GLU A 153 -0.40 7.36 14.90
C GLU A 153 -0.92 8.69 15.45
N ARG A 154 -1.27 9.65 14.58
CA ARG A 154 -1.86 10.93 15.00
C ARG A 154 -3.12 10.73 15.86
N ARG A 155 -4.00 9.80 15.49
CA ARG A 155 -5.20 9.47 16.27
C ARG A 155 -4.85 8.85 17.63
N LEU A 156 -3.87 7.94 17.68
CA LEU A 156 -3.41 7.34 18.93
C LEU A 156 -2.81 8.39 19.87
N TYR A 157 -1.97 9.29 19.35
CA TYR A 157 -1.43 10.41 20.12
C TYR A 157 -2.54 11.30 20.67
N GLN A 158 -3.51 11.71 19.84
CA GLN A 158 -4.65 12.52 20.28
C GLN A 158 -5.46 11.83 21.39
N LYS A 159 -5.71 10.51 21.27
CA LYS A 159 -6.41 9.73 22.28
C LYS A 159 -5.62 9.63 23.59
N ALA A 160 -4.30 9.45 23.52
CA ALA A 160 -3.44 9.44 24.71
C ALA A 160 -3.46 10.81 25.42
N THR A 161 -3.35 11.91 24.66
CA THR A 161 -3.41 13.27 25.21
C THR A 161 -4.78 13.59 25.80
N SER A 162 -5.88 13.19 25.16
CA SER A 162 -7.23 13.42 25.71
C SER A 162 -7.47 12.63 26.99
N THR A 163 -6.97 11.39 27.07
CA THR A 163 -7.09 10.55 28.28
C THR A 163 -6.30 11.14 29.45
N ASN A 164 -5.12 11.70 29.19
CA ASN A 164 -4.31 12.36 30.22
C ASN A 164 -4.92 13.67 30.77
N ILE A 165 -5.77 14.34 30.00
CA ILE A 165 -6.49 15.54 30.46
C ILE A 165 -7.66 15.14 31.39
N THR A 166 -8.28 13.99 31.19
CA THR A 166 -9.42 13.52 32.01
C THR A 166 -9.02 13.05 33.41
N VAL A 167 -7.74 12.72 33.66
CA VAL A 167 -7.25 12.18 34.95
C VAL A 167 -6.81 13.28 35.94
N LYS A 168 -7.06 14.57 35.66
CA LYS A 168 -6.60 15.70 36.52
C LYS A 168 -7.71 16.63 37.04
N THR A 169 -8.88 16.08 37.33
CA THR A 169 -9.92 16.80 38.11
C THR A 169 -10.58 15.88 39.13
N GLU A 170 -9.80 15.39 40.09
CA GLU A 170 -10.33 15.14 41.43
C GLU A 170 -9.79 16.26 42.32
N THR A 171 -10.55 17.36 42.40
CA THR A 171 -10.42 18.31 43.50
C THR A 171 -10.92 17.64 44.76
N SER A 172 -10.00 17.25 45.64
CA SER A 172 -10.29 16.94 47.03
C SER A 172 -10.93 18.18 47.69
N LEU A 173 -12.14 18.02 48.21
CA LEU A 173 -12.79 18.94 49.15
C LEU A 173 -12.42 18.55 50.58
#